data_AF-A0AAW4PG30-F1
#
_entry.id   AF-A0AAW4PG30-F1
#
_cell.length_a   1.000
_cell.length_b   1.000
_cell.length_c   1.000
_cell.angle_alpha   90.00
_cell.angle_beta   90.00
_cell.angle_gamma   90.00
#
_symmetry.space_group_name_H-M   'P 1'
#
loop_
_entity.id
_entity.type
_entity.pdbx_description
1 polymer ?
#
loop_
_entity_poly.entity_id
_entity_poly.type
_entity_poly.pdbx_seq_one_letter_code
_entity_poly.pdbx_strand_id
1 'polypeptide(L)'
;MEETILSRRGFLAGLGLGGVVGAGVVLGLTRAGEGFQSLATLAGGATLPAPTRYYLPAVDGSDSGLVIPVTFEFAEGEGELFVNLNEIEVRHDLQLALREAITTATRLTDSSLGNTATHVTFDPPTSGVLALRGKSWEAGLTVALVASLRRQSLTPETLITGIVDDEGALLPVGEIETKARAARAVDAQALIIPAGEPTEVAVQGLRIVRERSISEALDRIL
;
A
#
# COMPACT_ATOMS: atom_id res chain seq x y z
N MET A 1 -50.64 -23.40 -30.06
CA MET A 1 -51.41 -22.17 -30.29
C MET A 1 -50.85 -21.13 -29.35
N GLU A 2 -50.04 -20.16 -29.74
CA GLU A 2 -49.74 -19.57 -31.05
C GLU A 2 -48.23 -19.34 -31.16
N GLU A 3 -47.67 -19.70 -32.32
CA GLU A 3 -46.42 -19.15 -32.85
C GLU A 3 -46.66 -17.73 -33.34
N THR A 4 -45.66 -16.85 -33.26
CA THR A 4 -45.58 -15.73 -34.19
C THR A 4 -44.14 -15.55 -34.67
N ILE A 5 -43.95 -15.99 -35.91
CA ILE A 5 -42.79 -15.78 -36.77
C ILE A 5 -42.86 -14.38 -37.38
N LEU A 6 -41.78 -13.61 -37.31
CA LEU A 6 -41.49 -12.47 -38.18
C LEU A 6 -39.97 -12.49 -38.42
N SER A 7 -39.50 -13.15 -39.48
CA SER A 7 -39.35 -12.68 -40.86
C SER A 7 -37.99 -12.01 -41.13
N ARG A 8 -37.20 -12.73 -41.92
CA ARG A 8 -35.86 -12.39 -42.43
C ARG A 8 -35.91 -11.31 -43.52
N ARG A 9 -35.09 -10.28 -43.37
CA ARG A 9 -34.41 -9.51 -44.44
C ARG A 9 -33.04 -9.13 -43.83
N GLY A 10 -31.87 -9.54 -44.30
CA GLY A 10 -31.40 -9.71 -45.67
C GLY A 10 -30.62 -8.47 -46.07
N PHE A 11 -29.33 -8.37 -45.73
CA PHE A 11 -28.39 -7.50 -46.44
C PHE A 11 -26.99 -8.12 -46.49
N LEU A 12 -26.60 -8.46 -47.71
CA LEU A 12 -25.27 -8.88 -48.13
C LEU A 12 -24.39 -7.64 -48.25
N ALA A 13 -23.28 -7.56 -47.51
CA ALA A 13 -22.24 -6.56 -47.74
C ALA A 13 -21.04 -7.22 -48.45
N GLY A 14 -20.69 -6.66 -49.61
CA GLY A 14 -19.75 -7.21 -50.58
C GLY A 14 -18.28 -7.17 -50.17
N LEU A 15 -17.54 -8.14 -50.72
CA LEU A 15 -16.08 -8.18 -50.75
C LEU A 15 -15.59 -7.29 -51.90
N GLY A 16 -15.00 -6.14 -51.55
CA GLY A 16 -14.18 -5.34 -52.45
C GLY A 16 -12.71 -5.71 -52.27
N LEU A 17 -12.08 -6.22 -53.33
CA LEU A 17 -10.63 -6.33 -53.46
C LEU A 17 -10.06 -4.96 -53.86
N GLY A 18 -9.12 -4.44 -53.08
CA GLY A 18 -8.34 -3.25 -53.41
C GLY A 18 -7.19 -3.09 -52.43
N GLY A 19 -5.96 -3.33 -52.88
CA GLY A 19 -4.76 -3.18 -52.08
C GLY A 19 -4.29 -1.73 -52.02
N VAL A 20 -3.94 -1.27 -50.82
CA VAL A 20 -2.95 -0.21 -50.58
C VAL A 20 -2.18 -0.58 -49.32
N VAL A 21 -0.86 -0.53 -49.42
CA VAL A 21 0.13 -0.80 -48.37
C VAL A 21 0.03 0.27 -47.29
N GLY A 22 -0.18 -0.15 -46.05
CA GLY A 22 -0.11 0.67 -44.85
C GLY A 22 -0.47 -0.23 -43.67
N ALA A 23 0.42 -0.33 -42.68
CA ALA A 23 0.33 -1.26 -41.56
C ALA A 23 -0.93 -1.03 -40.70
N GLY A 24 -2.06 -1.59 -41.14
CA GLY A 24 -3.29 -1.70 -40.38
C GLY A 24 -3.32 -3.03 -39.65
N VAL A 25 -3.37 -2.99 -38.33
CA VAL A 25 -3.63 -4.16 -37.48
C VAL A 25 -4.96 -4.78 -37.90
N VAL A 26 -4.91 -6.00 -38.42
CA VAL A 26 -6.11 -6.79 -38.73
C VAL A 26 -6.67 -7.31 -37.41
N LEU A 27 -7.74 -6.67 -36.93
CA LEU A 27 -8.53 -7.11 -35.78
C LEU A 27 -9.35 -8.36 -36.15
N GLY A 28 -8.76 -9.53 -35.91
CA GLY A 28 -9.49 -10.80 -35.93
C GLY A 28 -10.21 -11.02 -34.60
N LEU A 29 -11.54 -10.87 -34.57
CA LEU A 29 -12.36 -11.34 -33.44
C LEU A 29 -12.57 -12.84 -33.58
N THR A 30 -11.64 -13.65 -33.09
CA THR A 30 -11.91 -15.08 -32.89
C THR A 30 -12.61 -15.27 -31.55
N ARG A 31 -13.89 -15.64 -31.63
CA ARG A 31 -14.67 -16.10 -30.48
C ARG A 31 -14.15 -17.47 -30.06
N ALA A 32 -13.24 -17.51 -29.09
CA ALA A 32 -12.90 -18.70 -28.33
C ALA A 32 -13.29 -18.42 -26.88
N GLY A 33 -14.06 -19.33 -26.28
CA GLY A 33 -14.40 -19.28 -24.87
C GLY A 33 -13.16 -19.44 -24.00
N GLU A 34 -13.26 -18.93 -22.78
CA GLU A 34 -12.26 -18.91 -21.70
C GLU A 34 -11.29 -17.71 -21.72
N GLY A 35 -11.47 -16.84 -20.71
CA GLY A 35 -10.47 -15.89 -20.25
C GLY A 35 -10.40 -14.57 -21.02
N PHE A 36 -11.15 -13.56 -20.57
CA PHE A 36 -10.78 -12.17 -20.80
C PHE A 36 -9.51 -11.84 -20.00
N GLN A 37 -8.36 -12.33 -20.47
CA GLN A 37 -7.08 -11.72 -20.08
C GLN A 37 -7.03 -10.37 -20.81
N SER A 38 -7.23 -9.31 -20.04
CA SER A 38 -7.32 -7.94 -20.52
C SER A 38 -6.14 -7.61 -21.43
N LEU A 39 -6.42 -7.08 -22.63
CA LEU A 39 -5.41 -6.64 -23.60
C LEU A 39 -4.49 -5.52 -23.06
N ALA A 40 -4.77 -4.99 -21.86
CA ALA A 40 -3.91 -4.06 -21.14
C ALA A 40 -2.49 -4.61 -20.86
N THR A 41 -2.34 -5.94 -20.76
CA THR A 41 -1.03 -6.56 -20.44
C THR A 41 -0.06 -6.53 -21.63
N LEU A 42 -0.55 -6.37 -22.86
CA LEU A 42 0.29 -6.41 -24.08
C LEU A 42 0.73 -5.02 -24.58
N ALA A 43 0.31 -3.95 -23.91
CA ALA A 43 0.67 -2.58 -24.25
C ALA A 43 1.38 -1.86 -23.09
N GLY A 44 2.40 -2.49 -22.49
CA GLY A 44 3.29 -1.82 -21.53
C GLY A 44 2.60 -1.10 -20.36
N GLY A 45 1.39 -1.51 -19.99
CA GLY A 45 0.60 -0.87 -18.95
C GLY A 45 1.26 -1.08 -17.59
N ALA A 46 1.63 0.02 -16.93
CA ALA A 46 2.10 -0.01 -15.56
C ALA A 46 1.07 -0.77 -14.71
N THR A 47 1.47 -1.92 -14.16
CA THR A 47 0.58 -2.68 -13.29
C THR A 47 0.45 -1.91 -11.99
N LEU A 48 -0.78 -1.57 -11.59
CA LEU A 48 -1.03 -0.88 -10.32
C LEU A 48 -0.43 -1.67 -9.15
N PRO A 49 0.10 -0.99 -8.12
CA PRO A 49 0.55 -1.65 -6.90
C PRO A 49 -0.58 -2.46 -6.24
N ALA A 50 -0.23 -3.50 -5.49
CA ALA A 50 -1.23 -4.32 -4.80
C ALA A 50 -1.84 -3.57 -3.61
N PRO A 51 -3.17 -3.58 -3.41
CA PRO A 51 -3.77 -3.11 -2.17
C PRO A 51 -3.14 -3.79 -0.96
N THR A 52 -2.81 -3.02 0.06
CA THR A 52 -2.07 -3.52 1.22
C THR A 52 -2.62 -2.93 2.51
N ARG A 53 -2.72 -3.77 3.54
CA ARG A 53 -3.07 -3.37 4.89
C ARG A 53 -1.91 -3.66 5.83
N TYR A 54 -1.60 -2.72 6.69
CA TYR A 54 -0.54 -2.86 7.69
C TYR A 54 -0.97 -2.24 9.02
N TYR A 55 -0.18 -2.45 10.07
CA TYR A 55 -0.54 -2.11 11.45
C TYR A 55 0.56 -1.24 12.07
N LEU A 56 0.20 -0.04 12.50
CA LEU A 56 1.13 0.98 12.96
C LEU A 56 1.04 1.13 14.49
N PRO A 57 2.09 0.75 15.25
CA PRO A 57 2.17 1.05 16.68
C PRO A 57 2.29 2.56 16.92
N ALA A 58 1.45 3.10 17.78
CA ALA A 58 1.40 4.52 18.11
C ALA A 58 1.12 4.73 19.60
N VAL A 59 1.09 6.00 20.01
CA VAL A 59 0.61 6.46 21.31
C VAL A 59 -0.40 7.57 21.07
N ASP A 60 -1.52 7.52 21.78
CA ASP A 60 -2.58 8.52 21.64
C ASP A 60 -2.35 9.76 22.52
N GLY A 61 -3.33 10.68 22.54
CA GLY A 61 -3.26 11.89 23.36
C GLY A 61 -3.32 11.67 24.87
N SER A 62 -3.61 10.45 25.34
CA SER A 62 -3.68 10.06 26.76
C SER A 62 -2.48 9.21 27.18
N ASP A 63 -1.40 9.22 26.39
CA ASP A 63 -0.20 8.40 26.57
C ASP A 63 -0.47 6.87 26.58
N SER A 64 -1.60 6.45 25.98
CA SER A 64 -1.95 5.05 25.84
C SER A 64 -1.48 4.49 24.51
N GLY A 65 -0.88 3.30 24.54
CA GLY A 65 -0.43 2.60 23.35
C GLY A 65 -1.59 2.02 22.56
N LEU A 66 -1.55 2.18 21.24
CA LEU A 66 -2.53 1.63 20.31
C LEU A 66 -1.85 1.13 19.04
N VAL A 67 -2.55 0.26 18.31
CA VAL A 67 -2.14 -0.17 16.97
C VAL A 67 -3.22 0.25 15.98
N ILE A 68 -2.78 0.89 14.90
CA ILE A 68 -3.68 1.57 13.96
C ILE A 68 -3.53 0.86 12.62
N PRO A 69 -4.56 0.13 12.17
CA PRO A 69 -4.58 -0.39 10.81
C PRO A 69 -4.55 0.76 9.80
N VAL A 70 -3.71 0.63 8.80
CA VAL A 70 -3.64 1.51 7.63
C VAL A 70 -3.85 0.67 6.38
N THR A 71 -4.65 1.17 5.45
CA THR A 71 -4.92 0.53 4.16
C THR A 71 -4.50 1.47 3.04
N PHE A 72 -3.71 0.93 2.11
CA PHE A 72 -3.32 1.58 0.86
C PHE A 72 -4.05 0.94 -0.31
N GLU A 73 -4.69 1.77 -1.12
CA GLU A 73 -5.35 1.39 -2.37
C GLU A 73 -4.87 2.30 -3.50
N PHE A 74 -4.85 1.77 -4.72
CA PHE A 74 -4.24 2.44 -5.86
C PHE A 74 -5.20 2.46 -7.05
N ALA A 75 -5.23 3.58 -7.76
CA ALA A 75 -5.97 3.76 -8.99
C ALA A 75 -5.11 4.50 -10.03
N GLU A 76 -5.53 4.48 -11.30
CA GLU A 76 -4.93 5.35 -12.31
C GLU A 76 -5.10 6.82 -11.89
N GLY A 77 -4.05 7.63 -12.06
CA GLY A 77 -4.04 9.04 -11.65
C GLY A 77 -2.75 9.74 -12.08
N GLU A 78 -2.45 10.88 -11.47
CA GLU A 78 -1.32 11.78 -11.78
C GLU A 78 -0.38 11.95 -10.57
N GLY A 79 -0.32 10.94 -9.69
CA GLY A 79 0.54 10.94 -8.50
C GLY A 79 -0.08 11.58 -7.27
N GLU A 80 -1.41 11.67 -7.21
CA GLU A 80 -2.13 12.25 -6.07
C GLU A 80 -2.05 11.35 -4.84
N LEU A 81 -2.06 12.00 -3.67
CA LEU A 81 -2.23 11.35 -2.38
C LEU A 81 -3.56 11.79 -1.77
N PHE A 82 -4.50 10.86 -1.66
CA PHE A 82 -5.77 11.04 -0.98
C PHE A 82 -5.70 10.39 0.41
N VAL A 83 -5.98 11.17 1.44
CA VAL A 83 -6.06 10.68 2.82
C VAL A 83 -7.52 10.75 3.26
N ASN A 84 -8.08 9.63 3.71
CA ASN A 84 -9.39 9.60 4.32
C ASN A 84 -9.36 10.40 5.63
N LEU A 85 -10.24 11.40 5.75
CA LEU A 85 -10.30 12.32 6.89
C LEU A 85 -11.33 11.90 7.94
N ASN A 86 -12.03 10.80 7.73
CA ASN A 86 -13.02 10.32 8.69
C ASN A 86 -12.33 9.98 10.01
N GLU A 87 -12.75 10.65 11.09
CA GLU A 87 -12.30 10.38 12.46
C GLU A 87 -10.77 10.50 12.67
N ILE A 88 -10.07 11.28 11.83
CA ILE A 88 -8.62 11.50 11.93
C ILE A 88 -8.30 13.01 11.92
N GLU A 89 -7.43 13.45 12.81
CA GLU A 89 -6.86 14.80 12.79
C GLU A 89 -5.62 14.82 11.90
N VAL A 90 -5.71 15.48 10.74
CA VAL A 90 -4.57 15.61 9.83
C VAL A 90 -3.63 16.71 10.30
N ARG A 91 -2.54 16.28 10.92
CA ARG A 91 -1.47 17.14 11.42
C ARG A 91 -0.28 17.16 10.45
N HIS A 92 0.61 18.13 10.65
CA HIS A 92 1.77 18.33 9.77
C HIS A 92 2.73 17.13 9.74
N ASP A 93 2.92 16.49 10.89
CA ASP A 93 3.73 15.27 11.06
C ASP A 93 3.16 14.07 10.27
N LEU A 94 1.84 13.87 10.26
CA LEU A 94 1.22 12.83 9.43
C LEU A 94 1.41 13.10 7.93
N GLN A 95 1.19 14.34 7.50
CA GLN A 95 1.38 14.73 6.09
C GLN A 95 2.83 14.52 5.64
N LEU A 96 3.78 14.90 6.48
CA LEU A 96 5.20 14.73 6.20
C LEU A 96 5.59 13.26 6.13
N ALA A 97 5.17 12.45 7.10
CA ALA A 97 5.45 11.02 7.15
C ALA A 97 4.93 10.28 5.90
N LEU A 98 3.73 10.61 5.41
CA LEU A 98 3.19 9.97 4.20
C LEU A 98 3.99 10.33 2.95
N ARG A 99 4.37 11.59 2.79
CA ARG A 99 5.15 12.05 1.63
C ARG A 99 6.54 11.41 1.59
N GLU A 100 7.20 11.35 2.74
CA GLU A 100 8.54 10.78 2.86
C GLU A 100 8.51 9.25 2.77
N ALA A 101 7.48 8.59 3.30
CA ALA A 101 7.29 7.15 3.10
C ALA A 101 7.07 6.78 1.63
N ILE A 102 6.28 7.57 0.88
CA ILE A 102 6.10 7.39 -0.58
C ILE A 102 7.43 7.56 -1.30
N THR A 103 8.16 8.64 -1.01
CA THR A 103 9.46 8.93 -1.63
C THR A 103 10.48 7.84 -1.34
N THR A 104 10.52 7.35 -0.11
CA THR A 104 11.41 6.27 0.30
C THR A 104 11.03 4.96 -0.36
N ALA A 105 9.74 4.60 -0.38
CA ALA A 105 9.29 3.36 -0.98
C ALA A 105 9.58 3.30 -2.49
N THR A 106 9.29 4.36 -3.25
CA THR A 106 9.58 4.41 -4.68
C THR A 106 11.08 4.34 -4.97
N ARG A 107 11.91 4.99 -4.16
CA ARG A 107 13.38 4.89 -4.22
C ARG A 107 13.87 3.47 -3.96
N LEU A 108 13.35 2.79 -2.93
CA LEU A 108 13.79 1.44 -2.54
C LEU A 108 13.34 0.34 -3.52
N THR A 109 12.30 0.58 -4.32
CA THR A 109 11.79 -0.38 -5.30
C THR A 109 12.09 -0.01 -6.74
N ASP A 110 12.82 1.09 -6.98
CA ASP A 110 13.06 1.66 -8.33
C ASP A 110 11.76 1.75 -9.14
N SER A 111 10.69 2.22 -8.47
CA SER A 111 9.33 2.30 -9.02
C SER A 111 8.85 3.74 -9.05
N SER A 112 7.76 4.00 -9.79
CA SER A 112 7.13 5.32 -9.84
C SER A 112 5.65 5.22 -9.51
N LEU A 113 5.16 6.18 -8.72
CA LEU A 113 3.74 6.41 -8.47
C LEU A 113 3.22 7.64 -9.24
N GLY A 114 4.01 8.21 -10.16
CA GLY A 114 3.66 9.44 -10.87
C GLY A 114 2.40 9.35 -11.75
N ASN A 115 2.00 8.13 -12.15
CA ASN A 115 0.77 7.86 -12.89
C ASN A 115 -0.25 7.09 -12.03
N THR A 116 -0.19 7.26 -10.72
CA THR A 116 -0.98 6.46 -9.77
C THR A 116 -1.53 7.34 -8.66
N ALA A 117 -2.85 7.38 -8.53
CA ALA A 117 -3.50 7.93 -7.36
C ALA A 117 -3.34 6.94 -6.19
N THR A 118 -2.85 7.43 -5.06
CA THR A 118 -2.67 6.66 -3.82
C THR A 118 -3.75 7.07 -2.81
N HIS A 119 -4.57 6.12 -2.38
CA HIS A 119 -5.59 6.31 -1.37
C HIS A 119 -5.16 5.67 -0.05
N VAL A 120 -5.21 6.43 1.04
CA VAL A 120 -4.80 5.98 2.37
C VAL A 120 -5.97 6.13 3.34
N THR A 121 -6.33 5.04 3.99
CA THR A 121 -7.34 5.00 5.06
C THR A 121 -6.72 4.50 6.34
N PHE A 122 -6.92 5.21 7.45
CA PHE A 122 -6.56 4.74 8.79
C PHE A 122 -7.83 4.33 9.52
N ASP A 123 -7.81 3.18 10.20
CA ASP A 123 -8.94 2.69 10.98
C ASP A 123 -8.70 2.94 12.47
N PRO A 124 -9.32 3.97 13.09
CA PRO A 124 -9.12 4.25 14.50
C PRO A 124 -9.76 3.16 15.39
N PRO A 125 -9.11 2.72 16.47
CA PRO A 125 -9.61 1.63 17.32
C PRO A 125 -10.73 2.05 18.30
N THR A 126 -11.11 3.33 18.40
CA THR A 126 -12.06 3.81 19.42
C THR A 126 -12.89 5.00 18.91
N SER A 127 -14.06 5.22 19.53
CA SER A 127 -14.88 6.41 19.31
C SER A 127 -14.10 7.69 19.67
N GLY A 128 -13.86 8.54 18.69
CA GLY A 128 -13.12 9.80 18.87
C GLY A 128 -12.34 10.17 17.62
N VAL A 129 -11.77 11.38 17.59
CA VAL A 129 -10.86 11.78 16.52
C VAL A 129 -9.46 11.27 16.86
N LEU A 130 -8.89 10.46 15.97
CA LEU A 130 -7.53 9.97 16.08
C LEU A 130 -6.55 11.10 15.80
N ALA A 131 -5.95 11.63 16.87
CA ALA A 131 -4.87 12.62 16.80
C ALA A 131 -3.51 11.92 16.81
N LEU A 132 -3.05 11.55 15.61
CA LEU A 132 -1.73 10.97 15.39
C LEU A 132 -0.64 12.01 15.72
N ARG A 133 0.23 11.74 16.72
CA ARG A 133 1.36 12.63 17.08
C ARG A 133 2.74 12.03 16.73
N GLY A 134 3.61 12.84 16.16
CA GLY A 134 5.00 12.49 15.82
C GLY A 134 5.14 11.81 14.46
N LYS A 135 6.36 11.47 14.04
CA LYS A 135 6.62 10.85 12.72
C LYS A 135 6.90 9.34 12.80
N SER A 136 6.79 8.76 14.01
CA SER A 136 7.30 7.41 14.32
C SER A 136 6.61 6.22 13.63
N TRP A 137 5.58 6.47 12.82
CA TRP A 137 4.92 5.46 11.98
C TRP A 137 5.47 5.42 10.55
N GLU A 138 6.32 6.37 10.16
CA GLU A 138 6.86 6.47 8.80
C GLU A 138 7.54 5.17 8.34
N ALA A 139 8.32 4.52 9.22
CA ALA A 139 8.92 3.23 8.88
C ALA A 139 7.85 2.18 8.53
N GLY A 140 6.74 2.15 9.27
CA GLY A 140 5.62 1.24 8.98
C GLY A 140 4.86 1.59 7.70
N LEU A 141 4.65 2.89 7.42
CA LEU A 141 4.08 3.35 6.15
C LEU A 141 4.98 2.96 4.97
N THR A 142 6.30 3.09 5.13
CA THR A 142 7.29 2.72 4.13
C THR A 142 7.24 1.21 3.85
N VAL A 143 7.17 0.38 4.90
CA VAL A 143 7.01 -1.07 4.75
C VAL A 143 5.75 -1.41 3.97
N ALA A 144 4.61 -0.80 4.31
CA ALA A 144 3.34 -1.03 3.62
C ALA A 144 3.44 -0.70 2.12
N LEU A 145 4.00 0.46 1.79
CA LEU A 145 4.15 0.91 0.40
C LEU A 145 5.16 0.06 -0.40
N VAL A 146 6.29 -0.31 0.19
CA VAL A 146 7.26 -1.21 -0.45
C VAL A 146 6.62 -2.56 -0.74
N ALA A 147 5.85 -3.11 0.20
CA ALA A 147 5.11 -4.36 0.00
C ALA A 147 4.10 -4.24 -1.14
N SER A 148 3.33 -3.14 -1.21
CA SER A 148 2.39 -2.87 -2.31
C SER A 148 3.10 -2.81 -3.66
N LEU A 149 4.21 -2.08 -3.76
CA LEU A 149 5.00 -1.90 -4.99
C LEU A 149 5.65 -3.21 -5.45
N ARG A 150 6.13 -4.03 -4.50
CA ARG A 150 6.66 -5.37 -4.78
C ARG A 150 5.57 -6.43 -4.96
N ARG A 151 4.30 -6.08 -4.69
CA ARG A 151 3.15 -7.01 -4.66
C ARG A 151 3.38 -8.21 -3.73
N GLN A 152 4.02 -7.94 -2.59
CA GLN A 152 4.26 -8.92 -1.53
C GLN A 152 3.21 -8.75 -0.43
N SER A 153 2.73 -9.88 0.11
CA SER A 153 1.75 -9.86 1.21
C SER A 153 2.45 -9.60 2.55
N LEU A 154 1.83 -8.78 3.39
CA LEU A 154 2.29 -8.53 4.76
C LEU A 154 1.53 -9.39 5.76
N THR A 155 2.21 -9.84 6.81
CA THR A 155 1.58 -10.45 8.00
C THR A 155 1.58 -9.45 9.16
N PRO A 156 0.61 -9.53 10.09
CA PRO A 156 0.60 -8.70 11.29
C PRO A 156 1.58 -9.18 12.38
N GLU A 157 2.41 -10.20 12.11
CA GLU A 157 3.25 -10.84 13.12
C GLU A 157 4.45 -9.99 13.53
N THR A 158 4.97 -9.17 12.62
CA THR A 158 6.09 -8.26 12.88
C THR A 158 5.66 -6.84 12.57
N LEU A 159 5.65 -5.99 13.60
CA LEU A 159 5.38 -4.56 13.45
C LEU A 159 6.68 -3.76 13.50
N ILE A 160 6.63 -2.50 13.09
CA ILE A 160 7.78 -1.59 13.13
C ILE A 160 7.37 -0.18 13.58
N THR A 161 8.23 0.48 14.35
CA THR A 161 8.17 1.92 14.62
C THR A 161 9.53 2.55 14.34
N GLY A 162 9.54 3.79 13.86
CA GLY A 162 10.77 4.50 13.51
C GLY A 162 10.49 5.66 12.57
N ILE A 163 11.47 6.55 12.48
CA ILE A 163 11.57 7.57 11.44
C ILE A 163 12.63 7.07 10.45
N VAL A 164 12.38 7.24 9.16
CA VAL A 164 13.34 6.89 8.11
C VAL A 164 14.02 8.18 7.65
N ASP A 165 15.34 8.22 7.61
CA ASP A 165 16.07 9.35 7.02
C ASP A 165 16.30 9.18 5.51
N ASP A 166 16.90 10.19 4.88
CA ASP A 166 17.13 10.22 3.44
C ASP A 166 18.04 9.06 2.97
N GLU A 167 18.96 8.62 3.83
CA GLU A 167 19.85 7.48 3.61
C GLU A 167 19.20 6.12 3.90
N GLY A 168 18.00 6.10 4.49
CA GLY A 168 17.28 4.89 4.87
C GLY A 168 17.62 4.34 6.25
N ALA A 169 18.36 5.07 7.08
CA ALA A 169 18.57 4.71 8.47
C ALA A 169 17.29 4.91 9.30
N LEU A 170 17.12 4.07 10.33
CA LEU A 170 16.05 4.20 11.31
C LEU A 170 16.51 5.11 12.45
N LEU A 171 15.86 6.27 12.59
CA LEU A 171 16.14 7.22 13.65
C LEU A 171 15.33 6.92 14.94
N PRO A 172 15.88 7.23 16.13
CA PRO A 172 15.22 6.97 17.42
C PRO A 172 13.84 7.62 17.54
N VAL A 173 12.95 6.93 18.27
CA VAL A 173 11.59 7.42 18.59
C VAL A 173 11.24 7.11 20.04
N GLY A 174 10.35 7.93 20.61
CA GLY A 174 9.90 7.77 21.99
C GLY A 174 8.85 6.66 22.18
N GLU A 175 8.53 6.42 23.46
CA GLU A 175 7.43 5.54 23.92
C GLU A 175 7.50 4.10 23.40
N ILE A 176 8.71 3.55 23.25
CA ILE A 176 8.90 2.21 22.68
C ILE A 176 8.21 1.12 23.51
N GLU A 177 8.30 1.17 24.84
CA GLU A 177 7.70 0.16 25.70
C GLU A 177 6.16 0.18 25.64
N THR A 178 5.57 1.38 25.57
CA THR A 178 4.13 1.60 25.37
C THR A 178 3.66 1.03 24.02
N LYS A 179 4.39 1.32 22.95
CA LYS A 179 4.14 0.75 21.61
C LYS A 179 4.33 -0.76 21.56
N ALA A 180 5.33 -1.29 22.27
CA ALA A 180 5.58 -2.73 22.38
C ALA A 180 4.42 -3.44 23.09
N ARG A 181 3.90 -2.89 24.19
CA ARG A 181 2.69 -3.41 24.84
C ARG A 181 1.49 -3.41 23.88
N ALA A 182 1.30 -2.34 23.12
CA ALA A 182 0.21 -2.26 22.13
C ALA A 182 0.36 -3.30 21.01
N ALA A 183 1.57 -3.46 20.47
CA ALA A 183 1.88 -4.50 19.48
C ALA A 183 1.56 -5.89 20.03
N ARG A 184 1.95 -6.17 21.28
CA ARG A 184 1.64 -7.46 21.92
C ARG A 184 0.14 -7.67 22.12
N ALA A 185 -0.61 -6.62 22.44
CA ALA A 185 -2.06 -6.68 22.64
C ALA A 185 -2.84 -7.05 21.37
N VAL A 186 -2.24 -6.87 20.19
CA VAL A 186 -2.79 -7.32 18.90
C VAL A 186 -2.10 -8.59 18.37
N ASP A 187 -1.54 -9.39 19.28
CA ASP A 187 -0.90 -10.68 19.01
C ASP A 187 0.34 -10.63 18.09
N ALA A 188 0.97 -9.47 17.92
CA ALA A 188 2.26 -9.41 17.24
C ALA A 188 3.30 -10.25 18.00
N GLN A 189 4.18 -10.90 17.23
CA GLN A 189 5.26 -11.73 17.73
C GLN A 189 6.57 -10.94 17.86
N ALA A 190 6.75 -9.91 17.02
CA ALA A 190 7.92 -9.05 17.05
C ALA A 190 7.58 -7.57 16.83
N LEU A 191 8.40 -6.71 17.44
CA LEU A 191 8.44 -5.28 17.15
C LEU A 191 9.87 -4.90 16.76
N ILE A 192 10.03 -4.40 15.54
CA ILE A 192 11.26 -3.77 15.07
C ILE A 192 11.28 -2.32 15.58
N ILE A 193 12.41 -1.96 16.18
CA ILE A 193 12.69 -0.62 16.70
C ILE A 193 14.04 -0.12 16.14
N PRO A 194 14.26 1.20 16.07
CA PRO A 194 15.54 1.75 15.66
C PRO A 194 16.67 1.26 16.57
N ALA A 195 17.79 0.84 15.98
CA ALA A 195 19.02 0.51 16.69
C ALA A 195 19.73 1.80 17.16
N GLY A 196 19.12 2.47 18.13
CA GLY A 196 19.64 3.68 18.78
C GLY A 196 20.21 3.40 20.17
N GLU A 197 19.99 4.34 21.10
CA GLU A 197 20.40 4.19 22.49
C GLU A 197 19.86 2.89 23.12
N PRO A 198 20.61 2.27 24.05
CA PRO A 198 20.19 1.05 24.72
C PRO A 198 19.00 1.33 25.65
N THR A 199 17.80 1.34 25.09
CA THR A 199 16.57 1.26 25.86
C THR A 199 16.31 -0.19 26.18
N GLU A 200 16.37 -0.55 27.46
CA GLU A 200 15.88 -1.84 27.94
C GLU A 200 14.36 -1.86 27.80
N VAL A 201 13.87 -2.56 26.77
CA VAL A 201 12.45 -2.79 26.54
C VAL A 201 12.22 -4.29 26.61
N ALA A 202 11.40 -4.72 27.57
CA ALA A 202 11.04 -6.11 27.76
C ALA A 202 9.52 -6.21 27.91
N VAL A 203 8.87 -6.82 26.92
CA VAL A 203 7.44 -7.15 26.95
C VAL A 203 7.30 -8.66 26.80
N GLN A 204 6.66 -9.30 27.77
CA GLN A 204 6.49 -10.76 27.76
C GLN A 204 5.74 -11.21 26.51
N GLY A 205 6.28 -12.21 25.81
CA GLY A 205 5.67 -12.77 24.60
C GLY A 205 5.85 -11.91 23.34
N LEU A 206 6.68 -10.86 23.38
CA LEU A 206 7.04 -10.05 22.22
C LEU A 206 8.56 -10.00 22.05
N ARG A 207 9.05 -10.30 20.85
CA ARG A 207 10.46 -10.17 20.50
C ARG A 207 10.77 -8.74 20.06
N ILE A 208 11.63 -8.05 20.80
CA ILE A 208 12.18 -6.75 20.38
C ILE A 208 13.37 -6.98 19.44
N VAL A 209 13.27 -6.46 18.22
CA VAL A 209 14.31 -6.53 17.21
C VAL A 209 14.84 -5.12 16.95
N ARG A 210 16.16 -4.95 16.94
CA ARG A 210 16.80 -3.65 16.70
C ARG A 210 17.42 -3.67 15.31
N GLU A 211 16.99 -2.76 14.45
CA GLU A 211 17.52 -2.63 13.09
C GLU A 211 18.03 -1.20 12.87
N ARG A 212 19.11 -1.03 12.11
CA ARG A 212 19.72 0.28 11.84
C ARG A 212 19.10 0.97 10.65
N SER A 213 18.49 0.21 9.76
CA SER A 213 17.95 0.71 8.49
C SER A 213 16.62 0.10 8.13
N ILE A 214 15.88 0.80 7.27
CA ILE A 214 14.63 0.31 6.71
C ILE A 214 14.86 -0.93 5.83
N SER A 215 16.02 -1.04 5.17
CA SER A 215 16.36 -2.21 4.35
C SER A 215 16.48 -3.49 5.18
N GLU A 216 17.19 -3.45 6.31
CA GLU A 216 17.29 -4.59 7.23
C GLU A 216 15.91 -4.99 7.80
N ALA A 217 15.05 -4.00 8.09
CA ALA A 217 13.70 -4.27 8.53
C ALA A 217 12.85 -4.93 7.43
N LEU A 218 12.96 -4.48 6.19
CA LEU A 218 12.25 -5.06 5.04
C LEU A 218 12.65 -6.52 4.80
N ASP A 219 13.94 -6.86 4.88
CA ASP A 219 14.45 -8.24 4.72
C ASP A 219 13.88 -9.21 5.78
N ARG A 220 13.36 -8.68 6.89
CA ARG A 220 12.74 -9.46 7.95
C ARG A 220 11.22 -9.57 7.82
N ILE A 221 10.58 -8.56 7.23
CA ILE A 221 9.12 -8.47 7.13
C ILE A 221 8.60 -9.11 5.84
N LEU A 222 9.33 -8.96 4.72
CA LEU A 222 8.92 -9.35 3.36
C LEU A 222 9.61 -10.64 2.89
#